data_AF-A0A0C1FTL3-F1
#
_entry.id   AF-A0A0C1FTL3-F1
#
_cell.length_a   1.000
_cell.length_b   1.000
_cell.length_c   1.000
_cell.angle_alpha   90.00
_cell.angle_beta   90.00
_cell.angle_gamma   90.00
#
_symmetry.space_group_name_H-M   'P 1'
#
loop_
_entity.id
_entity.type
_entity.pdbx_description
1 polymer ?
#
loop_
_entity_poly.entity_id
_entity_poly.type
_entity_poly.pdbx_seq_one_letter_code
_entity_poly.pdbx_strand_id
1 'polypeptide(L)'
;MVNFKFRKNKYSLSSNLILITFLIGIINLFFYDFESTQEFVVLIAILIMRYVLFILIKRRFEWSKYLLVLIIARSIYRLIVVMPEVDANPVTKINLVLQLIMSVLAFAILYIFPKIKEWMNERRKYIPSNRIAQSSN
;
A
#
# COMPACT_ATOMS: atom_id res chain seq x y z
N MET A 1 -11.23 -11.67 22.06
CA MET A 1 -9.76 -11.49 22.02
C MET A 1 -9.13 -11.57 20.61
N VAL A 2 -9.71 -12.32 19.65
CA VAL A 2 -9.15 -12.53 18.28
C VAL A 2 -9.06 -11.25 17.42
N ASN A 3 -9.96 -10.28 17.62
CA ASN A 3 -10.07 -9.08 16.78
C ASN A 3 -8.87 -8.10 16.94
N PHE A 4 -8.23 -8.08 18.11
CA PHE A 4 -7.10 -7.18 18.38
C PHE A 4 -5.78 -7.65 17.73
N LYS A 5 -5.57 -8.97 17.66
CA LYS A 5 -4.38 -9.58 17.03
C LYS A 5 -4.39 -9.37 15.51
N PHE A 6 -5.55 -9.52 14.87
CA PHE A 6 -5.72 -9.25 13.43
C PHE A 6 -5.57 -7.76 13.10
N ARG A 7 -6.12 -6.86 13.94
CA ARG A 7 -5.90 -5.40 13.80
C ARG A 7 -4.43 -5.03 13.89
N LYS A 8 -3.68 -5.55 14.88
CA LYS A 8 -2.23 -5.31 14.96
C LYS A 8 -1.49 -5.83 13.72
N ASN A 9 -1.88 -7.00 13.22
CA ASN A 9 -1.22 -7.61 12.07
C ASN A 9 -1.40 -6.78 10.78
N LYS A 10 -2.60 -6.26 10.50
CA LYS A 10 -2.84 -5.48 9.26
C LYS A 10 -2.08 -4.15 9.24
N TYR A 11 -2.03 -3.42 10.36
CA TYR A 11 -1.31 -2.14 10.43
C TYR A 11 0.21 -2.35 10.35
N SER A 12 0.73 -3.37 11.03
CA SER A 12 2.15 -3.70 10.94
C SER A 12 2.55 -4.16 9.54
N LEU A 13 1.74 -5.01 8.92
CA LEU A 13 1.98 -5.49 7.56
C LEU A 13 1.98 -4.32 6.56
N SER A 14 0.96 -3.46 6.64
CA SER A 14 0.83 -2.32 5.73
C SER A 14 1.92 -1.28 5.96
N SER A 15 2.30 -1.00 7.22
CA SER A 15 3.43 -0.11 7.49
C SER A 15 4.73 -0.70 6.93
N ASN A 16 4.96 -2.00 7.09
CA ASN A 16 6.16 -2.64 6.58
C ASN A 16 6.22 -2.62 5.05
N LEU A 17 5.10 -2.80 4.36
CA LEU A 17 5.02 -2.62 2.90
C LEU A 17 5.45 -1.21 2.50
N ILE A 18 4.95 -0.16 3.18
CA ILE A 18 5.35 1.22 2.91
C ILE A 18 6.84 1.45 3.22
N LEU A 19 7.37 0.85 4.29
CA LEU A 19 8.80 0.91 4.62
C LEU A 19 9.66 0.28 3.52
N ILE A 20 9.25 -0.86 2.96
CA ILE A 20 9.96 -1.46 1.82
C ILE A 20 9.91 -0.52 0.62
N THR A 21 8.78 0.14 0.33
CA THR A 21 8.74 1.13 -0.76
C THR A 21 9.70 2.31 -0.55
N PHE A 22 9.90 2.72 0.71
CA PHE A 22 10.87 3.74 1.08
C PHE A 22 12.30 3.26 0.84
N LEU A 23 12.63 2.03 1.25
CA LEU A 23 13.94 1.42 1.01
C LEU A 23 14.25 1.30 -0.49
N ILE A 24 13.28 0.87 -1.31
CA ILE A 24 13.43 0.85 -2.76
C ILE A 24 13.67 2.26 -3.30
N GLY A 25 13.01 3.26 -2.72
CA GLY A 25 13.23 4.66 -3.10
C GLY A 25 14.66 5.14 -2.80
N ILE A 26 15.25 4.68 -1.69
CA ILE A 26 16.67 4.93 -1.39
C ILE A 26 17.55 4.24 -2.43
N ILE A 27 17.27 2.99 -2.78
CA ILE A 27 18.04 2.25 -3.80
C ILE A 27 18.01 3.01 -5.14
N ASN A 28 16.84 3.56 -5.52
CA ASN A 28 16.72 4.36 -6.74
C ASN A 28 17.61 5.61 -6.76
N LEU A 29 18.05 6.16 -5.62
CA LEU A 29 19.00 7.28 -5.59
C LEU A 29 20.34 6.93 -6.25
N PHE A 30 20.74 5.66 -6.23
CA PHE A 30 22.02 5.22 -6.76
C PHE A 30 21.97 4.87 -8.25
N PHE A 31 20.78 4.71 -8.82
CA PHE A 31 20.57 4.30 -10.20
C PHE A 31 19.95 5.39 -11.08
N TYR A 32 19.63 6.54 -10.48
CA TYR A 32 19.01 7.66 -11.18
C TYR A 32 20.06 8.75 -11.40
N ASP A 33 20.31 9.09 -12.66
CA ASP A 33 21.15 10.22 -13.01
C ASP A 33 20.36 11.52 -12.83
N PHE A 34 20.78 12.33 -11.86
CA PHE A 34 20.10 13.59 -11.55
C PHE A 34 20.57 14.69 -12.48
N GLU A 35 19.69 15.20 -13.32
CA GLU A 35 20.00 16.33 -14.21
C GLU A 35 20.03 17.68 -13.46
N SER A 36 19.31 17.79 -12.33
CA SER A 36 19.25 19.03 -11.55
C SER A 36 19.13 18.84 -10.03
N THR A 37 19.56 19.85 -9.27
CA THR A 37 19.37 19.90 -7.81
C THR A 37 17.89 19.89 -7.43
N GLN A 38 17.01 20.44 -8.27
CA GLN A 38 15.56 20.44 -8.03
C GLN A 38 15.00 19.01 -8.01
N GLU A 39 15.41 18.16 -8.95
CA GLU A 39 14.99 16.76 -8.98
C GLU A 39 15.44 15.99 -7.74
N PHE A 40 16.68 16.22 -7.31
CA PHE A 40 17.21 15.63 -6.09
C PHE A 40 16.39 16.04 -4.85
N VAL A 41 16.11 17.34 -4.68
CA VAL A 41 15.30 17.86 -3.57
C VAL A 41 13.89 17.26 -3.57
N VAL A 42 13.25 17.19 -4.74
CA VAL A 42 11.93 16.57 -4.90
C VAL A 42 11.98 15.09 -4.49
N LEU A 43 13.00 14.34 -4.90
CA LEU A 43 13.15 12.93 -4.54
C LEU A 43 13.34 12.75 -3.02
N ILE A 44 14.17 13.56 -2.38
CA ILE A 44 14.36 13.52 -0.92
C ILE A 44 13.05 13.85 -0.18
N ALA A 45 12.33 14.89 -0.58
CA ALA A 45 11.04 15.25 0.02
C ALA A 45 10.04 14.08 -0.05
N ILE A 46 10.11 13.31 -1.13
CA ILE A 46 9.29 12.14 -1.37
C ILE A 46 9.66 10.97 -0.48
N LEU A 47 10.95 10.74 -0.26
CA LEU A 47 11.43 9.73 0.69
C LEU A 47 10.95 10.06 2.10
N ILE A 48 11.07 11.33 2.50
CA ILE A 48 10.54 11.82 3.78
C ILE A 48 9.04 11.56 3.86
N MET A 49 8.26 11.90 2.83
CA MET A 49 6.82 11.65 2.79
C MET A 49 6.47 10.16 2.95
N ARG A 50 7.22 9.25 2.30
CA ARG A 50 7.03 7.79 2.46
C ARG A 50 7.36 7.34 3.89
N TYR A 51 8.41 7.88 4.49
CA TYR A 51 8.78 7.57 5.88
C TYR A 51 7.76 8.09 6.89
N VAL A 52 7.27 9.33 6.71
CA VAL A 52 6.19 9.90 7.51
C VAL A 52 4.94 9.02 7.39
N LEU A 53 4.58 8.59 6.17
CA LEU A 53 3.44 7.69 5.97
C LEU A 53 3.59 6.37 6.73
N PHE A 54 4.78 5.77 6.70
CA PHE A 54 5.09 4.58 7.49
C PHE A 54 4.79 4.80 8.99
N ILE A 55 5.25 5.92 9.56
CA ILE A 55 4.99 6.28 10.96
C ILE A 55 3.49 6.47 11.20
N LEU A 56 2.79 7.19 10.32
CA LEU A 56 1.36 7.46 10.46
C LEU A 56 0.53 6.17 10.44
N ILE A 57 0.84 5.24 9.54
CA ILE A 57 0.17 3.92 9.49
C ILE A 57 0.45 3.13 10.76
N LYS A 58 1.71 3.09 11.22
CA LYS A 58 2.10 2.37 12.44
C LYS A 58 1.41 2.93 13.67
N ARG A 59 1.26 4.26 13.75
CA ARG A 59 0.54 4.97 14.82
C ARG A 59 -0.97 5.02 14.63
N ARG A 60 -1.51 4.49 13.52
CA ARG A 60 -2.95 4.42 13.20
C ARG A 60 -3.62 5.79 13.06
N PHE A 61 -2.89 6.79 12.59
CA PHE A 61 -3.46 8.10 12.29
C PHE A 61 -4.39 8.03 11.08
N GLU A 62 -5.56 8.67 11.15
CA GLU A 62 -6.54 8.68 10.06
C GLU A 62 -6.00 9.36 8.79
N TRP A 63 -5.14 10.37 8.96
CA TRP A 63 -4.46 11.08 7.89
C TRP A 63 -3.62 10.17 6.97
N SER A 64 -3.21 8.99 7.46
CA SER A 64 -2.49 8.01 6.65
C SER A 64 -3.25 7.59 5.39
N LYS A 65 -4.59 7.60 5.41
CA LYS A 65 -5.40 7.23 4.25
C LYS A 65 -5.19 8.21 3.09
N TYR A 66 -5.27 9.50 3.36
CA TYR A 66 -5.16 10.55 2.34
C TYR A 66 -3.76 10.59 1.76
N LEU A 67 -2.76 10.48 2.63
CA LEU A 67 -1.36 10.47 2.21
C LEU A 67 -1.02 9.22 1.39
N LEU A 68 -1.58 8.05 1.75
CA LEU A 68 -1.41 6.82 0.98
C LEU A 68 -2.03 6.91 -0.43
N VAL A 69 -3.22 7.51 -0.56
CA VAL A 69 -3.85 7.79 -1.86
C VAL A 69 -2.98 8.72 -2.71
N LEU A 70 -2.42 9.77 -2.10
CA LEU A 70 -1.54 10.72 -2.79
C LEU A 70 -0.28 10.02 -3.33
N ILE A 71 0.34 9.14 -2.54
CA ILE A 71 1.51 8.37 -2.97
C ILE A 71 1.16 7.40 -4.11
N ILE A 72 -0.01 6.76 -4.08
CA ILE A 72 -0.47 5.88 -5.16
C ILE A 72 -0.68 6.69 -6.45
N ALA A 73 -1.43 7.80 -6.39
CA ALA A 73 -1.69 8.65 -7.55
C ALA A 73 -0.39 9.15 -8.18
N ARG A 74 0.54 9.63 -7.35
CA ARG A 74 1.86 10.04 -7.82
C ARG A 74 2.66 8.88 -8.42
N SER A 75 2.59 7.69 -7.82
CA SER A 75 3.32 6.50 -8.33
C SER A 75 2.79 6.09 -9.71
N ILE A 76 1.48 6.21 -9.94
CA ILE A 76 0.85 6.01 -11.26
C ILE A 76 1.37 7.07 -12.25
N TYR A 77 1.32 8.35 -11.88
CA TYR A 77 1.83 9.44 -12.72
C TYR A 77 3.29 9.20 -13.14
N ARG A 78 4.17 8.88 -12.19
CA ARG A 78 5.59 8.59 -12.49
C ARG A 78 5.75 7.37 -13.39
N LEU A 79 4.93 6.33 -13.20
CA LEU A 79 4.98 5.14 -14.06
C LEU A 79 4.60 5.48 -15.50
N ILE A 80 3.55 6.28 -15.71
CA ILE A 80 3.12 6.72 -17.05
C ILE A 80 4.19 7.56 -17.74
N VAL A 81 4.88 8.43 -16.99
CA VAL A 81 5.94 9.29 -17.54
C VAL A 81 7.21 8.50 -17.87
N VAL A 82 7.64 7.56 -17.01
CA VAL A 82 8.94 6.86 -17.15
C VAL A 82 8.86 5.58 -17.99
N MET A 83 7.71 4.91 -18.09
CA MET A 83 7.55 3.71 -18.93
C MET A 83 7.91 3.93 -20.41
N PRO A 84 7.43 4.99 -21.09
CA PRO A 84 7.67 5.19 -22.52
C PRO A 84 9.11 5.63 -22.83
N GLU A 85 9.88 6.06 -21.83
CA GLU A 85 11.25 6.54 -21.99
C GLU A 85 12.21 5.35 -22.19
N VAL A 86 12.80 5.24 -23.38
CA VAL A 86 13.62 4.08 -23.77
C VAL A 86 14.94 4.03 -23.00
N ASP A 87 15.50 5.20 -22.69
CA ASP A 87 16.80 5.35 -22.02
C ASP A 87 16.74 5.18 -20.50
N ALA A 88 15.53 5.12 -19.93
CA ALA A 88 15.37 4.93 -18.49
C ALA A 88 15.82 3.53 -18.04
N ASN A 89 16.69 3.50 -17.02
CA ASN A 89 17.27 2.27 -16.47
C ASN A 89 16.18 1.22 -16.13
N PRO A 90 16.31 -0.04 -16.62
CA PRO A 90 15.30 -1.08 -16.40
C PRO A 90 15.07 -1.37 -14.91
N VAL A 91 16.09 -1.24 -14.06
CA VAL A 91 15.97 -1.39 -12.60
C VAL A 91 15.03 -0.34 -12.02
N THR A 92 15.13 0.91 -12.48
CA THR A 92 14.24 1.99 -12.05
C THR A 92 12.79 1.70 -12.43
N LYS A 93 12.54 1.18 -13.65
CA LYS A 93 11.18 0.79 -14.09
C LYS A 93 10.58 -0.30 -13.20
N ILE A 94 11.33 -1.37 -12.94
CA ILE A 94 10.92 -2.47 -12.06
C ILE A 94 10.62 -1.96 -10.65
N ASN A 95 11.49 -1.11 -10.10
CA ASN A 95 11.34 -0.53 -8.78
C ASN A 95 10.09 0.36 -8.67
N LEU A 96 9.78 1.15 -9.70
CA LEU A 96 8.55 1.95 -9.75
C LEU A 96 7.29 1.07 -9.72
N VAL A 97 7.27 -0.02 -10.50
CA VAL A 97 6.16 -0.98 -10.51
C VAL A 97 5.99 -1.64 -9.13
N LEU A 98 7.07 -2.12 -8.53
CA LEU A 98 7.06 -2.72 -7.18
C LEU A 98 6.56 -1.74 -6.11
N GLN A 99 7.01 -0.48 -6.15
CA GLN A 99 6.54 0.56 -5.23
C GLN A 99 5.04 0.80 -5.37
N LEU A 100 4.51 0.82 -6.60
CA LEU A 100 3.08 0.98 -6.84
C LEU A 100 2.30 -0.22 -6.29
N ILE A 101 2.69 -1.44 -6.64
CA ILE A 101 2.03 -2.68 -6.20
C ILE A 101 1.97 -2.74 -4.67
N MET A 102 3.10 -2.52 -3.99
CA MET A 102 3.13 -2.54 -2.52
C MET A 102 2.28 -1.44 -1.88
N SER A 103 2.23 -0.25 -2.47
CA SER A 103 1.40 0.85 -1.97
C SER A 103 -0.09 0.53 -2.13
N VAL A 104 -0.50 -0.06 -3.26
CA VAL A 104 -1.87 -0.51 -3.51
C VAL A 104 -2.25 -1.65 -2.56
N LEU A 105 -1.37 -2.62 -2.33
CA LEU A 105 -1.59 -3.70 -1.38
C LEU A 105 -1.73 -3.17 0.06
N ALA A 106 -0.88 -2.24 0.47
CA ALA A 106 -0.99 -1.59 1.79
C ALA A 106 -2.35 -0.89 1.94
N PHE A 107 -2.82 -0.20 0.90
CA PHE A 107 -4.14 0.44 0.90
C PHE A 107 -5.28 -0.59 1.00
N ALA A 108 -5.20 -1.66 0.21
CA ALA A 108 -6.21 -2.72 0.21
C ALA A 108 -6.32 -3.41 1.58
N ILE A 109 -5.19 -3.75 2.19
CA ILE A 109 -5.12 -4.40 3.51
C ILE A 109 -5.68 -3.49 4.61
N LEU A 110 -5.37 -2.18 4.56
CA LEU A 110 -5.82 -1.24 5.59
C LEU A 110 -7.31 -0.91 5.50
N TYR A 111 -7.82 -0.69 4.29
CA TYR A 111 -9.11 -0.03 4.09
C TYR A 111 -10.14 -0.86 3.31
N ILE A 112 -9.72 -1.73 2.40
CA ILE A 112 -10.63 -2.53 1.57
C ILE A 112 -11.00 -3.84 2.26
N PHE A 113 -10.01 -4.63 2.67
CA PHE A 113 -10.24 -5.95 3.29
C PHE A 113 -11.10 -5.92 4.56
N PRO A 114 -10.98 -4.94 5.47
CA PRO A 114 -11.87 -4.87 6.63
C PRO A 114 -13.34 -4.69 6.22
N LYS A 115 -13.61 -3.83 5.24
CA LYS A 115 -14.97 -3.59 4.74
C LYS A 115 -15.57 -4.81 4.06
N ILE A 116 -14.78 -5.51 3.23
CA ILE A 116 -15.23 -6.76 2.59
C ILE A 116 -15.57 -7.81 3.65
N LYS A 117 -14.74 -7.93 4.69
CA LYS A 117 -14.98 -8.88 5.78
C LYS A 117 -16.24 -8.56 6.58
N GLU A 118 -16.50 -7.28 6.85
CA GLU A 118 -17.73 -6.82 7.51
C GLU A 118 -18.97 -7.18 6.66
N TRP A 119 -18.96 -6.84 5.38
CA TRP A 119 -20.04 -7.17 4.44
C TRP A 119 -20.29 -8.68 4.30
N MET A 120 -19.23 -9.50 4.24
CA MET A 120 -19.37 -10.97 4.20
C MET A 120 -19.97 -11.53 5.49
N ASN A 121 -19.60 -10.97 6.64
CA ASN A 121 -20.16 -11.39 7.93
C ASN A 121 -21.64 -11.02 8.04
N GLU A 122 -22.04 -9.85 7.54
CA GLU A 122 -23.45 -9.47 7.44
C GLU A 122 -24.21 -10.46 6.57
N ARG A 123 -23.72 -10.76 5.35
CA ARG A 123 -24.38 -11.74 4.48
C ARG A 123 -24.54 -13.13 5.11
N ARG A 124 -23.56 -13.61 5.89
CA ARG A 124 -23.66 -14.90 6.60
C ARG A 124 -24.74 -14.90 7.68
N LYS A 125 -25.04 -13.76 8.32
CA LYS A 125 -26.12 -13.68 9.31
C LYS A 125 -27.52 -13.88 8.70
N TYR A 126 -27.67 -13.59 7.41
CA TYR A 126 -28.95 -13.70 6.69
C TYR A 126 -29.09 -14.99 5.87
N ILE A 127 -28.12 -15.91 5.92
CA ILE A 127 -28.30 -17.27 5.40
C ILE A 127 -28.80 -18.12 6.57
N PRO A 128 -30.12 -18.38 6.69
CA PRO A 128 -30.63 -19.27 7.72
C PRO A 128 -30.04 -20.66 7.51
N SER A 129 -29.58 -21.27 8.60
CA SER A 129 -29.15 -22.67 8.69
C SER A 129 -30.35 -23.62 8.50
N ASN A 130 -30.98 -23.61 7.33
CA ASN A 130 -31.95 -24.64 6.95
C ASN A 130 -31.22 -25.76 6.23
N ARG A 131 -31.51 -27.01 6.62
CA ARG A 131 -30.76 -28.27 6.37
C ARG A 131 -29.67 -28.42 7.44
N ILE A 132 -29.89 -29.11 8.55
CA ILE A 132 -30.08 -30.56 8.65
C ILE A 132 -31.06 -30.84 9.83
N ALA A 133 -32.34 -31.04 9.54
CA ALA A 133 -33.32 -31.56 10.48
C ALA A 133 -34.35 -32.48 9.78
N GLN A 134 -33.94 -33.11 8.67
CA GLN A 134 -34.76 -34.05 7.92
C GLN A 134 -33.88 -35.16 7.34
N SER A 135 -33.44 -36.09 8.19
CA SER A 135 -33.12 -37.47 7.79
C SER A 135 -33.22 -38.41 8.99
N SER A 136 -34.31 -38.27 9.75
CA SER A 136 -34.77 -39.28 10.70
C SER A 136 -36.21 -39.59 10.33
N ASN A 137 -36.36 -40.51 9.37
CA ASN A 137 -37.52 -41.37 9.16
C ASN A 137 -37.03 -42.61 8.42
#